data_AF-A0A0G2YEJ7-F1
#
_entry.id   AF-A0A0G2YEJ7-F1
#
_cell.length_a   1.000
_cell.length_b   1.000
_cell.length_c   1.000
_cell.angle_alpha   90.00
_cell.angle_beta   90.00
_cell.angle_gamma   90.00
#
_symmetry.space_group_name_H-M   'P 1'
#
loop_
_entity.id
_entity.type
_entity.pdbx_description
1 polymer ?
#
loop_
_entity_poly.entity_id
_entity_poly.type
_entity_poly.pdbx_seq_one_letter_code
_entity_poly.pdbx_strand_id
1 'polypeptide(L)'
;SRETCLKLPRGGRGRVIDVRWIRSNPKRERIRVYISQKREIKVGDKVAGRHGNKGIISKILPRQDMPYLQDGKPIDMVFNPLGVPSRMNVGQIFECSLGLAGVLLDRHYRVAPFDERYEQEASRKLVFSELHEASKQTGNPWVFEPEYPGKSRIFDGRTGDPFEQPVIVGQPYILKLIHQVDDKIHGRSNGPYASVTQQPIRGRAKQGGQRVGEMEVWALEGFGVAHILQEMLTYKSDHLRTRDKIFDTTIVGGEMPKAEDAPESFRLLVRELRSLALELNHFLVSEKNFQMNRKEA
;
A
#
# COMPACT_ATOMS: atom_id res chain seq x y z
N SER A 1 6.06 -31.86 26.72
CA SER A 1 5.78 -30.47 27.12
C SER A 1 5.55 -29.64 25.86
N ARG A 2 4.52 -28.78 25.82
CA ARG A 2 4.21 -27.95 24.64
C ARG A 2 5.11 -26.72 24.64
N GLU A 3 5.83 -26.47 23.55
CA GLU A 3 6.67 -25.27 23.40
C GLU A 3 5.78 -24.02 23.34
N THR A 4 5.97 -23.06 24.25
CA THR A 4 5.21 -21.80 24.33
C THR A 4 6.10 -20.56 24.23
N CYS A 5 7.30 -20.71 23.66
CA CYS A 5 8.27 -19.61 23.54
C CYS A 5 7.75 -18.49 22.63
N LEU A 6 8.02 -17.24 23.00
CA LEU A 6 7.71 -16.08 22.16
C LEU A 6 8.63 -16.09 20.93
N LYS A 7 8.04 -16.21 19.74
CA LYS A 7 8.75 -16.14 18.46
C LYS A 7 8.50 -14.78 17.82
N LEU A 8 9.49 -14.27 17.08
CA LEU A 8 9.34 -13.04 16.32
C LEU A 8 8.22 -13.22 15.29
N PRO A 9 7.24 -12.30 15.19
CA PRO A 9 6.18 -12.40 14.19
C PRO A 9 6.75 -12.42 12.76
N ARG A 10 6.01 -13.04 11.84
CA ARG A 10 6.37 -13.08 10.41
C ARG A 10 6.58 -11.65 9.89
N GLY A 11 7.71 -11.42 9.20
CA GLY A 11 8.10 -10.10 8.68
C GLY A 11 8.90 -9.24 9.66
N GLY A 12 8.87 -9.55 10.96
CA GLY A 12 9.77 -8.93 11.93
C GLY A 12 11.21 -9.35 11.69
N ARG A 13 12.13 -8.39 11.64
CA ARG A 13 13.58 -8.62 11.59
C ARG A 13 14.32 -7.45 12.20
N GLY A 14 15.51 -7.68 12.73
CA GLY A 14 16.33 -6.61 13.28
C GLY A 14 17.35 -7.12 14.29
N ARG A 15 18.00 -6.17 14.95
CA ARG A 15 18.97 -6.42 16.02
C ARG A 15 18.31 -6.19 17.38
N VAL A 16 18.50 -7.11 18.31
CA VAL A 16 18.09 -6.91 19.71
C VAL A 16 18.95 -5.78 20.28
N ILE A 17 18.30 -4.72 20.77
CA ILE A 17 18.97 -3.55 21.36
C ILE A 17 18.93 -3.56 22.88
N ASP A 18 17.87 -4.13 23.46
CA ASP A 18 17.64 -4.13 24.91
C ASP A 18 16.71 -5.30 25.28
N VAL A 19 16.89 -5.85 26.47
CA VAL A 19 16.02 -6.88 27.05
C VAL A 19 15.73 -6.48 28.49
N ARG A 20 14.47 -6.14 28.77
CA ARG A 20 14.01 -5.76 30.10
C ARG A 20 13.23 -6.88 30.74
N TRP A 21 13.72 -7.36 31.87
CA TRP A 21 12.98 -8.26 32.74
C TRP A 21 12.29 -7.45 33.84
N ILE A 22 10.96 -7.51 33.86
CA ILE A 22 10.12 -6.78 34.81
C ILE A 22 9.40 -7.82 35.66
N ARG A 23 9.74 -7.86 36.96
CA ARG A 23 9.08 -8.70 37.95
C ARG A 23 8.10 -7.85 38.75
N SER A 24 6.80 -7.99 38.46
CA SER A 24 5.75 -7.22 39.15
C SER A 24 5.12 -7.99 40.31
N ASN A 25 5.16 -9.32 40.28
CA ASN A 25 4.69 -10.21 41.36
C ASN A 25 5.45 -11.54 41.27
N PRO A 26 5.62 -12.31 42.36
CA PRO A 26 6.37 -13.56 42.35
C PRO A 26 5.79 -14.63 41.39
N LYS A 27 4.51 -14.52 41.02
CA LYS A 27 3.83 -15.39 40.05
C LYS A 27 3.76 -14.84 38.62
N ARG A 28 4.18 -13.60 38.35
CA ARG A 28 4.07 -12.96 37.03
C ARG A 28 5.34 -12.20 36.68
N GLU A 29 6.12 -12.80 35.81
CA GLU A 29 7.30 -12.21 35.19
C GLU A 29 6.96 -11.74 33.78
N ARG A 30 7.52 -10.60 33.36
CA ARG A 30 7.37 -10.08 32.00
C ARG A 30 8.73 -9.79 31.43
N ILE A 31 9.03 -10.35 30.27
CA ILE A 31 10.23 -10.06 29.50
C ILE A 31 9.81 -9.20 28.31
N ARG A 32 10.45 -8.05 28.13
CA ARG A 32 10.30 -7.18 26.95
C ARG A 32 11.61 -7.17 26.19
N VAL A 33 11.56 -7.59 24.92
CA VAL A 33 12.71 -7.58 24.02
C VAL A 33 12.49 -6.45 23.02
N TYR A 34 13.43 -5.50 22.97
CA TYR A 34 13.42 -4.40 22.02
C TYR A 34 14.29 -4.75 20.81
N ILE A 35 13.73 -4.63 19.62
CA ILE A 35 14.40 -4.97 18.37
C ILE A 35 14.39 -3.73 17.48
N SER A 36 15.58 -3.33 17.02
CA SER A 36 15.76 -2.21 16.09
C SER A 36 15.97 -2.72 14.67
N GLN A 37 15.37 -2.02 13.70
CA GLN A 37 15.47 -2.32 12.28
C GLN A 37 15.74 -1.03 11.50
N LYS A 38 16.85 -0.98 10.76
CA LYS A 38 17.08 0.06 9.75
C LYS A 38 16.25 -0.28 8.49
N ARG A 39 15.47 0.68 8.00
CA ARG A 39 14.61 0.51 6.82
C ARG A 39 14.98 1.52 5.74
N GLU A 40 15.51 1.01 4.63
CA GLU A 40 15.81 1.79 3.43
C GLU A 40 14.55 2.08 2.63
N ILE A 41 14.63 3.01 1.67
CA ILE A 41 13.56 3.30 0.74
C ILE A 41 13.43 2.14 -0.26
N LYS A 42 12.20 1.70 -0.51
CA LYS A 42 11.90 0.61 -1.44
C LYS A 42 10.72 0.95 -2.35
N VAL A 43 10.61 0.19 -3.44
CA VAL A 43 9.40 0.18 -4.28
C VAL A 43 8.19 -0.17 -3.42
N GLY A 44 7.11 0.61 -3.56
CA GLY A 44 5.90 0.50 -2.75
C GLY A 44 5.85 1.41 -1.51
N ASP A 45 6.98 2.00 -1.09
CA ASP A 45 6.96 3.00 -0.02
C ASP A 45 6.26 4.30 -0.50
N LYS A 46 5.57 4.96 0.43
CA LYS A 46 4.85 6.20 0.16
C LYS A 46 5.70 7.43 0.51
N VAL A 47 5.77 8.37 -0.42
CA VAL A 47 6.43 9.67 -0.26
C VAL A 47 5.44 10.81 -0.49
N ALA A 48 5.73 11.98 0.05
CA ALA A 48 4.90 13.16 -0.14
C ALA A 48 5.71 14.45 -0.06
N GLY A 49 5.38 15.44 -0.88
CA GLY A 49 5.81 16.82 -0.64
C GLY A 49 4.86 17.57 0.29
N ARG A 50 5.24 18.80 0.64
CA ARG A 50 4.48 19.66 1.56
C ARG A 50 3.14 20.14 0.98
N HIS A 51 3.03 20.17 -0.35
CA HIS A 51 1.86 20.63 -1.10
C HIS A 51 0.84 19.52 -1.43
N GLY A 52 0.86 18.41 -0.69
CA GLY A 52 -0.12 17.33 -0.83
C GLY A 52 0.10 16.39 -2.03
N ASN A 53 1.18 16.56 -2.78
CA ASN A 53 1.64 15.64 -3.82
C ASN A 53 2.12 14.32 -3.17
N LYS A 54 1.21 13.36 -3.03
CA LYS A 54 1.48 12.04 -2.44
C LYS A 54 1.66 11.01 -3.56
N GLY A 55 2.72 10.22 -3.47
CA GLY A 55 3.04 9.18 -4.45
C GLY A 55 3.55 7.90 -3.80
N ILE A 56 3.51 6.82 -4.56
CA ILE A 56 4.17 5.56 -4.22
C ILE A 56 5.37 5.43 -5.14
N ILE A 57 6.50 4.94 -4.63
CA ILE A 57 7.67 4.68 -5.44
C ILE A 57 7.39 3.46 -6.33
N SER A 58 7.26 3.69 -7.64
CA SER A 58 6.95 2.63 -8.61
C SER A 58 8.18 1.89 -9.10
N LYS A 59 9.31 2.58 -9.27
CA LYS A 59 10.56 2.01 -9.79
C LYS A 59 11.75 2.78 -9.22
N ILE A 60 12.82 2.06 -8.91
CA ILE A 60 14.13 2.64 -8.55
C ILE A 60 15.04 2.32 -9.74
N LEU A 61 15.54 3.36 -10.42
CA LEU A 61 16.39 3.21 -11.58
C LEU A 61 17.88 3.26 -11.18
N PRO A 62 18.77 2.61 -11.95
CA PRO A 62 20.19 2.87 -11.88
C PRO A 62 20.49 4.33 -12.21
N ARG A 63 21.58 4.86 -11.65
CA ARG A 63 21.99 6.26 -11.86
C ARG A 63 22.21 6.60 -13.33
N GLN A 64 22.72 5.65 -14.13
CA GLN A 64 22.98 5.83 -15.56
C GLN A 64 21.71 5.93 -16.41
N ASP A 65 20.59 5.38 -15.95
CA ASP A 65 19.33 5.41 -16.70
C ASP A 65 18.48 6.65 -16.36
N MET A 66 18.90 7.44 -15.36
CA MET A 66 18.20 8.64 -14.94
C MET A 66 18.50 9.79 -15.91
N PRO A 67 17.52 10.65 -16.21
CA PRO A 67 17.80 11.86 -16.96
C PRO A 67 18.86 12.71 -16.26
N TYR A 68 19.71 13.33 -17.05
CA TYR A 68 20.81 14.17 -16.54
C TYR A 68 20.72 15.60 -17.07
N LEU A 69 21.26 16.49 -16.26
CA LEU A 69 21.37 17.92 -16.53
C LEU A 69 22.55 18.21 -17.47
N GLN A 70 22.63 19.45 -17.95
CA GLN A 70 23.69 19.88 -18.86
C GLN A 70 25.09 19.84 -18.22
N ASP A 71 25.16 19.87 -16.89
CA ASP A 71 26.39 19.70 -16.10
C ASP A 71 26.76 18.20 -15.88
N GLY A 72 25.98 17.27 -16.44
CA GLY A 72 26.16 15.83 -16.28
C GLY A 72 25.60 15.25 -14.98
N LYS A 73 24.99 16.06 -14.12
CA LYS A 73 24.40 15.57 -12.87
C LYS A 73 23.06 14.86 -13.14
N PRO A 74 22.87 13.60 -12.72
CA PRO A 74 21.59 12.92 -12.85
C PRO A 74 20.59 13.41 -11.83
N ILE A 75 19.31 13.33 -12.18
CA ILE A 75 18.18 13.70 -11.32
C ILE A 75 17.91 12.57 -10.31
N ASP A 76 17.46 12.93 -9.11
CA ASP A 76 17.15 11.96 -8.04
C ASP A 76 15.72 11.38 -8.13
N MET A 77 14.73 12.20 -8.48
CA MET A 77 13.32 11.82 -8.55
C MET A 77 12.61 12.48 -9.73
N VAL A 78 11.73 11.73 -10.41
CA VAL A 78 10.91 12.23 -11.51
C VAL A 78 9.44 12.20 -11.09
N PHE A 79 8.76 13.35 -11.22
CA PHE A 79 7.34 13.51 -10.91
C PHE A 79 6.50 13.60 -12.19
N ASN A 80 5.31 13.01 -12.15
CA ASN A 80 4.34 13.15 -13.24
C ASN A 80 3.67 14.54 -13.18
N PRO A 81 3.76 15.36 -14.25
CA PRO A 81 3.18 16.72 -14.26
C PRO A 81 1.65 16.73 -14.21
N LEU A 82 0.96 15.66 -14.64
CA LEU A 82 -0.52 15.60 -14.67
C LEU A 82 -1.17 15.79 -13.29
N GLY A 83 -0.40 15.54 -12.23
CA GLY A 83 -0.87 15.67 -10.85
C GLY A 83 -1.00 17.10 -10.35
N VAL A 84 -0.46 18.10 -11.06
CA VAL A 84 -0.47 19.52 -10.63
C VAL A 84 -1.71 20.27 -11.12
N PRO A 85 -2.06 20.26 -12.43
CA PRO A 85 -3.22 21.02 -12.91
C PRO A 85 -4.53 20.57 -12.26
N SER A 86 -4.71 19.26 -12.09
CA SER A 86 -5.91 18.66 -11.50
C SER A 86 -6.10 18.97 -10.01
N ARG A 87 -5.02 19.28 -9.29
CA ARG A 87 -5.04 19.52 -7.82
C ARG A 87 -4.83 20.98 -7.44
N MET A 88 -4.48 21.83 -8.41
CA MET A 88 -4.22 23.26 -8.23
C MET A 88 -3.16 23.57 -7.17
N ASN A 89 -2.18 22.68 -6.97
CA ASN A 89 -1.09 22.86 -6.02
C ASN A 89 0.17 23.44 -6.67
N VAL A 90 0.02 24.64 -7.25
CA VAL A 90 1.09 25.35 -8.00
C VAL A 90 2.28 25.71 -7.13
N GLY A 91 2.07 25.91 -5.81
CA GLY A 91 3.15 26.21 -4.86
C GLY A 91 4.33 25.22 -4.88
N GLN A 92 4.09 23.96 -5.25
CA GLN A 92 5.18 22.98 -5.37
C GLN A 92 6.16 23.30 -6.51
N ILE A 93 5.68 23.98 -7.56
CA ILE A 93 6.52 24.41 -8.69
C ILE A 93 7.41 25.55 -8.21
N PHE A 94 6.85 26.55 -7.53
CA PHE A 94 7.62 27.65 -6.96
C PHE A 94 8.64 27.17 -5.92
N GLU A 95 8.26 26.24 -5.03
CA GLU A 95 9.19 25.61 -4.10
C GLU A 95 10.35 24.91 -4.82
N CYS A 96 10.04 24.11 -5.84
CA CYS A 96 11.03 23.38 -6.63
C CYS A 96 12.05 24.32 -7.27
N SER A 97 11.56 25.35 -7.98
CA SER A 97 12.40 26.32 -8.68
C SER A 97 13.21 27.22 -7.73
N LEU A 98 12.60 27.71 -6.64
CA LEU A 98 13.32 28.50 -5.64
C LEU A 98 14.39 27.68 -4.92
N GLY A 99 14.11 26.40 -4.66
CA GLY A 99 15.07 25.47 -4.08
C GLY A 99 16.32 25.29 -4.95
N LEU A 100 16.15 25.26 -6.29
CA LEU A 100 17.28 25.20 -7.22
C LEU A 100 18.16 26.46 -7.11
N ALA A 101 17.54 27.64 -7.17
CA ALA A 101 18.24 28.90 -7.03
C ALA A 101 19.02 28.97 -5.70
N GLY A 102 18.39 28.52 -4.61
CA GLY A 102 19.01 28.49 -3.28
C GLY A 102 20.26 27.62 -3.21
N VAL A 103 20.26 26.46 -3.86
CA VAL A 103 21.46 25.60 -3.88
C VAL A 103 22.57 26.16 -4.76
N LEU A 104 22.23 26.82 -5.87
CA LEU A 104 23.22 27.45 -6.74
C LEU A 104 23.84 28.71 -6.13
N LEU A 105 23.07 29.47 -5.35
CA LEU A 105 23.50 30.71 -4.68
C LEU A 105 23.99 30.49 -3.24
N ASP A 106 23.93 29.25 -2.73
CA ASP A 106 24.16 28.90 -1.32
C ASP A 106 23.30 29.73 -0.33
N ARG A 107 22.01 29.90 -0.67
CA ARG A 107 21.03 30.69 0.08
C ARG A 107 19.89 29.82 0.61
N HIS A 108 19.37 30.22 1.77
CA HIS A 108 18.19 29.63 2.38
C HIS A 108 17.06 30.66 2.42
N TYR A 109 15.89 30.31 1.88
CA TYR A 109 14.75 31.21 1.82
C TYR A 109 13.71 30.87 2.89
N ARG A 110 13.18 31.90 3.53
CA ARG A 110 12.01 31.82 4.40
C ARG A 110 10.91 32.70 3.80
N VAL A 111 9.95 32.06 3.14
CA VAL A 111 8.79 32.74 2.56
C VAL A 111 7.65 32.73 3.58
N ALA A 112 7.10 33.91 3.89
CA ALA A 112 5.92 34.02 4.74
C ALA A 112 4.67 33.53 3.98
N PRO A 113 3.71 32.88 4.65
CA PRO A 113 2.43 32.56 4.03
C PRO A 113 1.71 33.83 3.54
N PHE A 114 0.98 33.72 2.43
CA PHE A 114 0.19 34.82 1.85
C PHE A 114 1.01 36.05 1.45
N ASP A 115 2.16 35.82 0.81
CA ASP A 115 3.04 36.85 0.24
C ASP A 115 2.33 37.74 -0.79
N GLU A 116 1.37 37.20 -1.55
CA GLU A 116 0.56 37.95 -2.50
C GLU A 116 -0.27 39.09 -1.89
N ARG A 117 -0.42 39.13 -0.56
CA ARG A 117 -1.06 40.28 0.13
C ARG A 117 -0.28 41.57 -0.07
N TYR A 118 1.03 41.48 -0.22
CA TYR A 118 1.92 42.64 -0.32
C TYR A 118 2.14 43.06 -1.77
N GLU A 119 2.22 42.09 -2.69
CA GLU A 119 2.48 42.37 -4.10
C GLU A 119 1.86 41.28 -5.00
N GLN A 120 1.27 41.71 -6.11
CA GLN A 120 0.73 40.79 -7.11
C GLN A 120 1.87 39.98 -7.77
N GLU A 121 1.65 38.65 -7.87
CA GLU A 121 2.64 37.67 -8.37
C GLU A 121 3.98 37.68 -7.62
N ALA A 122 3.99 38.05 -6.32
CA ALA A 122 5.19 38.12 -5.48
C ALA A 122 6.09 36.87 -5.59
N SER A 123 5.49 35.68 -5.41
CA SER A 123 6.19 34.40 -5.52
C SER A 123 6.89 34.21 -6.87
N ARG A 124 6.22 34.57 -7.97
CA ARG A 124 6.78 34.41 -9.32
C ARG A 124 7.94 35.38 -9.55
N LYS A 125 7.79 36.63 -9.15
CA LYS A 125 8.83 37.67 -9.25
C LYS A 125 10.08 37.24 -8.50
N LEU A 126 9.93 36.81 -7.25
CA LEU A 126 11.01 36.31 -6.41
C LEU A 126 11.72 35.11 -7.05
N VAL A 127 10.97 34.09 -7.49
CA VAL A 127 11.55 32.88 -8.08
C VAL A 127 12.34 33.22 -9.35
N PHE A 128 11.78 34.06 -10.23
CA PHE A 128 12.43 34.39 -11.50
C PHE A 128 13.64 35.31 -11.30
N SER A 129 13.59 36.24 -10.35
CA SER A 129 14.75 37.10 -10.05
C SER A 129 15.92 36.29 -9.50
N GLU A 130 15.66 35.37 -8.56
CA GLU A 130 16.70 34.52 -7.97
C GLU A 130 17.27 33.52 -8.99
N LEU A 131 16.45 32.92 -9.84
CA LEU A 131 16.93 32.04 -10.92
C LEU A 131 17.82 32.79 -11.92
N HIS A 132 17.45 34.02 -12.27
CA HIS A 132 18.23 34.85 -13.16
C HIS A 132 19.56 35.29 -12.51
N GLU A 133 19.55 35.62 -11.21
CA GLU A 133 20.78 35.89 -10.45
C GLU A 133 21.67 34.64 -10.39
N ALA A 134 21.09 33.47 -10.12
CA ALA A 134 21.80 32.18 -10.11
C ALA A 134 22.46 31.86 -11.45
N SER A 135 21.74 32.06 -12.56
CA SER A 135 22.27 31.90 -13.92
C SER A 135 23.50 32.78 -14.16
N LYS A 136 23.46 34.05 -13.73
CA LYS A 136 24.58 34.99 -13.87
C LYS A 136 25.78 34.64 -13.00
N GLN A 137 25.56 34.32 -11.71
CA GLN A 137 26.65 34.06 -10.78
C GLN A 137 27.36 32.73 -11.03
N THR A 138 26.60 31.69 -11.39
CA THR A 138 27.17 30.35 -11.59
C THR A 138 27.70 30.12 -13.01
N GLY A 139 27.45 31.05 -13.94
CA GLY A 139 27.84 30.89 -15.35
C GLY A 139 27.08 29.77 -16.07
N ASN A 140 25.94 29.34 -15.51
CA ASN A 140 25.10 28.26 -16.05
C ASN A 140 23.85 28.86 -16.74
N PRO A 141 23.89 29.11 -18.06
CA PRO A 141 22.79 29.76 -18.77
C PRO A 141 21.50 28.91 -18.74
N TRP A 142 21.63 27.59 -18.59
CA TRP A 142 20.51 26.65 -18.59
C TRP A 142 19.60 26.72 -17.37
N VAL A 143 20.04 27.38 -16.29
CA VAL A 143 19.23 27.58 -15.08
C VAL A 143 18.08 28.55 -15.34
N PHE A 144 18.26 29.49 -16.27
CA PHE A 144 17.26 30.48 -16.64
C PHE A 144 17.30 30.76 -18.14
N GLU A 145 16.42 30.09 -18.88
CA GLU A 145 16.18 30.39 -20.30
C GLU A 145 15.06 31.43 -20.44
N PRO A 146 15.27 32.56 -21.16
CA PRO A 146 14.26 33.62 -21.30
C PRO A 146 12.94 33.15 -21.93
N GLU A 147 13.01 32.17 -22.85
CA GLU A 147 11.84 31.58 -23.51
C GLU A 147 11.03 30.70 -22.56
N TYR A 148 11.69 30.07 -21.59
CA TYR A 148 11.10 29.09 -20.68
C TYR A 148 11.62 29.27 -19.24
N PRO A 149 11.20 30.33 -18.53
CA PRO A 149 11.74 30.64 -17.21
C PRO A 149 11.47 29.50 -16.21
N GLY A 150 12.54 29.01 -15.58
CA GLY A 150 12.49 27.90 -14.61
C GLY A 150 12.41 26.50 -15.22
N LYS A 151 12.55 26.37 -16.55
CA LYS A 151 12.72 25.09 -17.23
C LYS A 151 14.12 25.02 -17.83
N SER A 152 14.63 23.79 -17.91
CA SER A 152 15.95 23.51 -18.47
C SER A 152 15.85 22.35 -19.45
N ARG A 153 16.70 22.37 -20.48
CA ARG A 153 16.89 21.18 -21.34
C ARG A 153 17.64 20.10 -20.57
N ILE A 154 17.09 18.89 -20.61
CA ILE A 154 17.63 17.67 -20.00
C ILE A 154 17.87 16.62 -21.09
N PHE A 155 18.69 15.61 -20.77
CA PHE A 155 19.04 14.52 -21.68
C PHE A 155 18.59 13.17 -21.12
N ASP A 156 18.21 12.24 -21.99
CA ASP A 156 17.88 10.87 -21.59
C ASP A 156 19.18 10.12 -21.23
N GLY A 157 19.25 9.55 -20.02
CA GLY A 157 20.37 8.72 -19.58
C GLY A 157 20.62 7.48 -20.44
N ARG A 158 19.59 6.98 -21.13
CA ARG A 158 19.67 5.74 -21.91
C ARG A 158 20.16 5.95 -23.33
N THR A 159 19.70 7.00 -23.99
CA THR A 159 20.04 7.27 -25.40
C THR A 159 21.06 8.41 -25.55
N GLY A 160 21.11 9.33 -24.58
CA GLY A 160 21.89 10.55 -24.64
C GLY A 160 21.20 11.70 -25.39
N ASP A 161 20.01 11.45 -25.95
CA ASP A 161 19.29 12.47 -26.72
C ASP A 161 18.65 13.53 -25.82
N PRO A 162 18.58 14.80 -26.27
CA PRO A 162 17.84 15.83 -25.55
C PRO A 162 16.34 15.55 -25.62
N PHE A 163 15.62 15.86 -24.53
CA PHE A 163 14.16 15.83 -24.53
C PHE A 163 13.59 16.89 -25.50
N GLU A 164 12.46 16.59 -26.14
CA GLU A 164 11.80 17.49 -27.09
C GLU A 164 11.36 18.81 -26.47
N GLN A 165 10.93 18.80 -25.21
CA GLN A 165 10.47 19.97 -24.48
C GLN A 165 11.33 20.21 -23.23
N PRO A 166 11.60 21.48 -22.85
CA PRO A 166 12.31 21.80 -21.63
C PRO A 166 11.46 21.43 -20.41
N VAL A 167 12.11 20.94 -19.35
CA VAL A 167 11.46 20.38 -18.17
C VAL A 167 11.79 21.22 -16.95
N ILE A 168 10.85 21.34 -16.01
CA ILE A 168 11.11 21.98 -14.72
C ILE A 168 12.00 21.05 -13.89
N VAL A 169 13.18 21.55 -13.54
CA VAL A 169 14.11 20.89 -12.64
C VAL A 169 14.27 21.78 -11.42
N GLY A 170 14.34 21.18 -10.24
CA GLY A 170 14.73 21.91 -9.05
C GLY A 170 14.78 21.03 -7.81
N GLN A 171 14.70 21.66 -6.65
CA GLN A 171 14.95 21.00 -5.38
C GLN A 171 13.75 21.13 -4.42
N PRO A 172 12.73 20.28 -4.59
CA PRO A 172 11.58 20.26 -3.70
C PRO A 172 11.88 19.51 -2.40
N TYR A 173 11.16 19.82 -1.32
CA TYR A 173 11.27 19.08 -0.07
C TYR A 173 10.30 17.89 -0.02
N ILE A 174 10.85 16.67 -0.02
CA ILE A 174 10.09 15.41 -0.06
C ILE A 174 10.26 14.62 1.25
N LEU A 175 9.14 14.18 1.80
CA LEU A 175 9.04 13.40 3.03
C LEU A 175 8.77 11.93 2.75
N LYS A 176 9.43 11.03 3.48
CA LYS A 176 9.06 9.61 3.56
C LYS A 176 7.95 9.43 4.59
N LEU A 177 6.83 8.81 4.19
CA LEU A 177 5.70 8.57 5.08
C LEU A 177 5.84 7.23 5.83
N ILE A 178 5.13 7.12 6.96
CA ILE A 178 5.03 5.89 7.77
C ILE A 178 4.37 4.73 7.01
N HIS A 179 3.72 5.00 5.89
CA HIS A 179 3.03 4.01 5.07
C HIS A 179 4.00 3.21 4.20
N GLN A 180 4.74 2.31 4.84
CA GLN A 180 5.74 1.45 4.20
C GLN A 180 5.11 0.17 3.64
N VAL A 181 5.68 -0.36 2.57
CA VAL A 181 5.14 -1.56 1.90
C VAL A 181 5.29 -2.81 2.76
N ASP A 182 6.40 -2.92 3.50
CA ASP A 182 6.71 -4.08 4.35
C ASP A 182 5.63 -4.32 5.42
N ASP A 183 4.93 -3.27 5.87
CA ASP A 183 3.85 -3.38 6.86
C ASP A 183 2.46 -3.64 6.21
N LYS A 184 2.39 -3.58 4.88
CA LYS A 184 1.14 -3.68 4.10
C LYS A 184 0.92 -5.02 3.44
N ILE A 185 1.99 -5.69 3.02
CA ILE A 185 1.88 -7.01 2.38
C ILE A 185 1.45 -8.04 3.42
N HIS A 186 0.39 -8.78 3.12
CA HIS A 186 -0.11 -9.86 3.95
C HIS A 186 -0.65 -10.97 3.05
N GLY A 187 -0.22 -12.20 3.32
CA GLY A 187 -0.70 -13.39 2.64
C GLY A 187 -1.09 -14.45 3.68
N ARG A 188 -2.19 -15.15 3.41
CA ARG A 188 -2.69 -16.25 4.23
C ARG A 188 -2.95 -17.46 3.34
N SER A 189 -2.44 -18.61 3.74
CA SER A 189 -2.88 -19.92 3.24
C SER A 189 -3.90 -20.53 4.21
N ASN A 190 -3.42 -21.02 5.35
CA ASN A 190 -4.24 -21.47 6.48
C ASN A 190 -3.97 -20.57 7.70
N GLY A 191 -4.89 -20.57 8.66
CA GLY A 191 -4.75 -19.76 9.87
C GLY A 191 -5.88 -20.01 10.86
N PRO A 192 -5.93 -19.25 11.95
CA PRO A 192 -6.99 -19.35 12.94
C PRO A 192 -8.38 -18.97 12.39
N TYR A 193 -9.40 -19.56 13.02
CA TYR A 193 -10.82 -19.40 12.71
C TYR A 193 -11.59 -18.93 13.94
N ALA A 194 -12.71 -18.25 13.71
CA ALA A 194 -13.60 -17.83 14.79
C ALA A 194 -14.32 -19.03 15.39
N SER A 195 -14.45 -19.08 16.72
CA SER A 195 -15.06 -20.23 17.40
C SER A 195 -16.53 -20.44 17.05
N VAL A 196 -17.27 -19.36 16.77
CA VAL A 196 -18.72 -19.41 16.51
C VAL A 196 -19.00 -19.64 15.03
N THR A 197 -18.55 -18.72 14.17
CA THR A 197 -18.86 -18.76 12.73
C THR A 197 -17.98 -19.69 11.92
N GLN A 198 -16.89 -20.21 12.52
CA GLN A 198 -15.88 -21.02 11.83
C GLN A 198 -15.24 -20.35 10.60
N GLN A 199 -15.39 -19.02 10.47
CA GLN A 199 -14.79 -18.23 9.40
C GLN A 199 -13.35 -17.80 9.76
N PRO A 200 -12.49 -17.57 8.75
CA PRO A 200 -11.19 -16.94 8.92
C PRO A 200 -11.27 -15.67 9.77
N ILE A 201 -10.47 -15.57 10.84
CA ILE A 201 -10.48 -14.35 11.66
C ILE A 201 -9.95 -13.15 10.88
N ARG A 202 -10.25 -11.93 11.35
CA ARG A 202 -9.81 -10.68 10.73
C ARG A 202 -8.47 -10.20 11.30
N GLY A 203 -7.72 -9.49 10.46
CA GLY A 203 -6.54 -8.71 10.85
C GLY A 203 -5.20 -9.40 10.62
N ARG A 204 -4.23 -8.63 10.12
CA ARG A 204 -2.88 -9.13 9.75
C ARG A 204 -2.10 -9.72 10.92
N ALA A 205 -2.16 -9.07 12.09
CA ALA A 205 -1.47 -9.53 13.29
C ALA A 205 -1.92 -10.92 13.75
N LYS A 206 -3.14 -11.32 13.40
CA LYS A 206 -3.72 -12.63 13.72
C LYS A 206 -3.70 -13.61 12.54
N GLN A 207 -2.93 -13.31 11.49
CA GLN A 207 -2.91 -14.09 10.24
C GLN A 207 -4.32 -14.25 9.65
N GLY A 208 -5.09 -13.17 9.68
CA GLY A 208 -6.47 -13.15 9.26
C GLY A 208 -6.69 -13.30 7.76
N GLY A 209 -7.89 -13.71 7.37
CA GLY A 209 -8.31 -13.77 5.97
C GLY A 209 -8.69 -12.39 5.42
N GLN A 210 -8.71 -12.27 4.09
CA GLN A 210 -9.29 -11.11 3.42
C GLN A 210 -10.82 -11.26 3.40
N ARG A 211 -11.54 -10.15 3.60
CA ARG A 211 -12.99 -10.15 3.49
C ARG A 211 -13.38 -10.16 2.02
N VAL A 212 -14.18 -11.14 1.63
CA VAL A 212 -15.01 -11.11 0.42
C VAL A 212 -16.38 -10.61 0.88
N GLY A 213 -16.73 -9.38 0.50
CA GLY A 213 -18.00 -8.76 0.84
C GLY A 213 -19.06 -8.99 -0.24
N GLU A 214 -20.22 -8.40 -0.01
CA GLU A 214 -21.37 -8.49 -0.91
C GLU A 214 -21.07 -7.92 -2.30
N MET A 215 -20.34 -6.81 -2.38
CA MET A 215 -19.93 -6.22 -3.66
C MET A 215 -19.00 -7.13 -4.45
N GLU A 216 -18.08 -7.85 -3.78
CA GLU A 216 -17.22 -8.83 -4.44
C GLU A 216 -18.00 -10.08 -4.87
N VAL A 217 -19.01 -10.49 -4.11
CA VAL A 217 -19.92 -11.59 -4.49
C VAL A 217 -20.70 -11.22 -5.76
N TRP A 218 -21.32 -10.04 -5.81
CA TRP A 218 -22.03 -9.56 -7.01
C TRP A 218 -21.11 -9.47 -8.23
N ALA A 219 -19.85 -9.08 -8.03
CA ALA A 219 -18.87 -9.08 -9.11
C ALA A 219 -18.67 -10.50 -9.68
N LEU A 220 -18.49 -11.52 -8.83
CA LEU A 220 -18.34 -12.90 -9.27
C LEU A 220 -19.59 -13.46 -9.95
N GLU A 221 -20.78 -13.11 -9.44
CA GLU A 221 -22.07 -13.46 -10.04
C GLU A 221 -22.24 -12.82 -11.43
N GLY A 222 -21.90 -11.54 -11.57
CA GLY A 222 -21.96 -10.81 -12.84
C GLY A 222 -21.03 -11.39 -13.92
N PHE A 223 -19.89 -11.96 -13.52
CA PHE A 223 -19.01 -12.70 -14.42
C PHE A 223 -19.49 -14.14 -14.70
N GLY A 224 -20.52 -14.63 -14.00
CA GLY A 224 -21.03 -15.99 -14.15
C GLY A 224 -20.12 -17.09 -13.59
N VAL A 225 -19.23 -16.76 -12.65
CA VAL A 225 -18.20 -17.70 -12.16
C VAL A 225 -18.69 -18.48 -10.94
N ALA A 226 -19.69 -19.34 -11.15
CA ALA A 226 -20.38 -20.08 -10.10
C ALA A 226 -19.43 -20.92 -9.20
N HIS A 227 -18.44 -21.62 -9.79
CA HIS A 227 -17.54 -22.47 -9.01
C HIS A 227 -16.54 -21.67 -8.16
N ILE A 228 -16.04 -20.53 -8.64
CA ILE A 228 -15.16 -19.66 -7.84
C ILE A 228 -15.95 -19.03 -6.70
N LEU A 229 -17.18 -18.59 -6.95
CA LEU A 229 -18.05 -18.07 -5.92
C LEU A 229 -18.35 -19.14 -4.85
N GLN A 230 -18.72 -20.36 -5.28
CA GLN A 230 -18.91 -21.48 -4.37
C GLN A 230 -17.66 -21.76 -3.54
N GLU A 231 -16.47 -21.71 -4.14
CA GLU A 231 -15.21 -21.92 -3.44
C GLU A 231 -14.94 -20.86 -2.37
N MET A 232 -15.20 -19.58 -2.67
CA MET A 232 -15.04 -18.48 -1.72
C MET A 232 -16.03 -18.59 -0.54
N LEU A 233 -17.27 -19.01 -0.80
CA LEU A 233 -18.31 -19.13 0.23
C LEU A 233 -18.19 -20.39 1.09
N THR A 234 -17.57 -21.46 0.59
CA THR A 234 -17.52 -22.76 1.29
C THR A 234 -16.10 -23.12 1.73
N TYR A 235 -15.31 -23.70 0.83
CA TYR A 235 -14.01 -24.31 1.07
C TYR A 235 -12.99 -23.35 1.70
N LYS A 236 -12.95 -22.10 1.22
CA LYS A 236 -12.02 -21.07 1.69
C LYS A 236 -12.51 -20.34 2.95
N SER A 237 -13.73 -20.63 3.39
CA SER A 237 -14.39 -19.95 4.51
C SER A 237 -14.65 -20.93 5.66
N ASP A 238 -15.88 -21.43 5.80
CA ASP A 238 -16.41 -22.05 7.02
C ASP A 238 -16.81 -23.52 6.85
N HIS A 239 -16.64 -24.12 5.67
CA HIS A 239 -16.97 -25.52 5.46
C HIS A 239 -15.87 -26.45 6.01
N LEU A 240 -15.99 -26.87 7.27
CA LEU A 240 -14.99 -27.64 8.02
C LEU A 240 -14.50 -28.90 7.29
N ARG A 241 -15.43 -29.83 6.99
CA ARG A 241 -15.09 -31.15 6.42
C ARG A 241 -14.32 -31.04 5.09
N THR A 242 -14.79 -30.19 4.20
CA THR A 242 -14.20 -30.05 2.88
C THR A 242 -12.89 -29.25 2.92
N ARG A 243 -12.77 -28.27 3.81
CA ARG A 243 -11.51 -27.56 4.03
C ARG A 243 -10.38 -28.51 4.45
N ASP A 244 -10.66 -29.44 5.37
CA ASP A 244 -9.67 -30.39 5.85
C ASP A 244 -9.25 -31.35 4.72
N LYS A 245 -10.23 -31.87 3.95
CA LYS A 245 -9.96 -32.69 2.76
C LYS A 245 -9.15 -31.95 1.70
N ILE A 246 -9.46 -30.68 1.46
CA ILE A 246 -8.78 -29.86 0.44
C ILE A 246 -7.30 -29.72 0.74
N PHE A 247 -6.94 -29.57 2.00
CA PHE A 247 -5.54 -29.48 2.39
C PHE A 247 -4.78 -30.75 1.98
N ASP A 248 -5.34 -31.92 2.30
CA ASP A 248 -4.74 -33.21 1.95
C ASP A 248 -4.73 -33.47 0.44
N THR A 249 -5.84 -33.19 -0.26
CA THR A 249 -5.92 -33.39 -1.73
C THR A 249 -4.99 -32.46 -2.49
N THR A 250 -4.77 -31.23 -2.01
CA THR A 250 -3.83 -30.29 -2.63
C THR A 250 -2.38 -30.78 -2.52
N ILE A 251 -2.03 -31.48 -1.42
CA ILE A 251 -0.68 -32.02 -1.21
C ILE A 251 -0.47 -33.30 -2.01
N VAL A 252 -1.44 -34.22 -1.96
CA VAL A 252 -1.35 -35.54 -2.62
C VAL A 252 -1.52 -35.43 -4.15
N GLY A 253 -2.24 -34.40 -4.61
CA GLY A 253 -2.64 -34.27 -6.00
C GLY A 253 -3.85 -35.16 -6.29
N GLY A 254 -4.99 -34.55 -6.56
CA GLY A 254 -6.24 -35.25 -6.85
C GLY A 254 -7.34 -34.27 -7.21
N GLU A 255 -8.53 -34.81 -7.52
CA GLU A 255 -9.70 -33.97 -7.81
C GLU A 255 -10.19 -33.26 -6.55
N MET A 256 -10.57 -31.99 -6.71
CA MET A 256 -11.05 -31.17 -5.60
C MET A 256 -12.42 -31.67 -5.14
N PRO A 257 -12.62 -31.90 -3.83
CA PRO A 257 -13.88 -32.40 -3.31
C PRO A 257 -14.99 -31.36 -3.50
N LYS A 258 -16.19 -31.83 -3.88
CA LYS A 258 -17.38 -30.99 -3.97
C LYS A 258 -17.98 -30.79 -2.57
N ALA A 259 -18.49 -29.59 -2.29
CA ALA A 259 -19.26 -29.27 -1.10
C ALA A 259 -20.63 -29.94 -1.20
N GLU A 260 -20.79 -31.08 -0.52
CA GLU A 260 -22.07 -31.77 -0.40
C GLU A 260 -22.89 -31.24 0.79
N ASP A 261 -22.22 -30.70 1.82
CA ASP A 261 -22.86 -30.20 3.04
C ASP A 261 -23.05 -28.68 3.02
N ALA A 262 -24.02 -28.20 3.81
CA ALA A 262 -24.22 -26.77 4.03
C ALA A 262 -23.08 -26.14 4.85
N PRO A 263 -22.73 -24.87 4.60
CA PRO A 263 -21.71 -24.15 5.37
C PRO A 263 -22.11 -23.95 6.82
N GLU A 264 -21.13 -23.80 7.71
CA GLU A 264 -21.38 -23.64 9.16
C GLU A 264 -22.10 -22.32 9.48
N SER A 265 -21.91 -21.27 8.69
CA SER A 265 -22.70 -20.04 8.81
C SER A 265 -24.21 -20.27 8.61
N PHE A 266 -24.59 -21.11 7.66
CA PHE A 266 -26.00 -21.46 7.45
C PHE A 266 -26.55 -22.31 8.60
N ARG A 267 -25.76 -23.26 9.10
CA ARG A 267 -26.13 -24.06 10.29
C ARG A 267 -26.32 -23.18 11.53
N LEU A 268 -25.42 -22.21 11.72
CA LEU A 268 -25.52 -21.23 12.80
C LEU A 268 -26.81 -20.41 12.69
N LEU A 269 -27.13 -19.90 11.49
CA LEU A 269 -28.37 -19.17 11.23
C LEU A 269 -29.60 -19.99 11.59
N VAL A 270 -29.66 -21.26 11.17
CA VAL A 270 -30.78 -22.16 11.48
C VAL A 270 -30.92 -22.35 13.00
N ARG A 271 -29.81 -22.50 13.73
CA ARG A 271 -29.82 -22.63 15.20
C ARG A 271 -30.27 -21.34 15.89
N GLU A 272 -29.83 -20.19 15.41
CA GLU A 272 -30.24 -18.88 15.93
C GLU A 272 -31.74 -18.66 15.72
N LEU A 273 -32.29 -19.00 14.55
CA LEU A 273 -33.73 -18.89 14.28
C LEU A 273 -34.56 -19.89 15.13
N ARG A 274 -34.08 -21.13 15.29
CA ARG A 274 -34.71 -22.11 16.21
C ARG A 274 -34.71 -21.64 17.67
N SER A 275 -33.69 -20.88 18.08
CA SER A 275 -33.65 -20.30 19.44
C SER A 275 -34.76 -19.27 19.68
N LEU A 276 -35.29 -18.68 18.62
CA LEU A 276 -36.45 -17.78 18.63
C LEU A 276 -37.79 -18.52 18.47
N ALA A 277 -37.79 -19.84 18.65
CA ALA A 277 -38.95 -20.72 18.43
C ALA A 277 -39.49 -20.71 16.99
N LEU A 278 -38.65 -20.39 16.00
CA LEU A 278 -38.98 -20.53 14.58
C LEU A 278 -38.54 -21.91 14.07
N GLU A 279 -39.48 -22.71 13.60
CA GLU A 279 -39.17 -24.02 13.00
C GLU A 279 -38.73 -23.85 11.54
N LEU A 280 -37.44 -24.03 11.30
CA LEU A 280 -36.85 -24.02 9.95
C LEU A 280 -36.57 -25.45 9.50
N ASN A 281 -37.33 -25.87 8.48
CA ASN A 281 -37.21 -27.16 7.81
C ASN A 281 -36.68 -26.94 6.39
N HIS A 282 -35.71 -27.75 5.97
CA HIS A 282 -35.24 -27.80 4.59
C HIS A 282 -35.56 -29.18 4.01
N PHE A 283 -35.95 -29.22 2.74
CA PHE A 283 -36.30 -30.45 2.04
C PHE A 283 -35.38 -30.60 0.83
N LEU A 284 -34.72 -31.75 0.73
CA LEU A 284 -34.00 -32.10 -0.49
C LEU A 284 -35.01 -32.74 -1.44
N VAL A 285 -35.31 -32.05 -2.53
CA VAL A 285 -36.16 -32.56 -3.61
C VAL A 285 -35.25 -33.20 -4.64
N SER A 286 -35.44 -34.49 -4.90
CA SER A 286 -34.73 -35.18 -5.98
C SER A 286 -35.24 -34.67 -7.33
N GLU A 287 -34.36 -34.14 -8.19
CA GLU A 287 -34.71 -33.71 -9.56
C GLU A 287 -35.32 -34.83 -10.41
N LYS A 288 -35.01 -36.10 -10.11
CA LYS A 288 -35.50 -37.25 -10.91
C LYS A 288 -36.91 -37.70 -10.52
N ASN A 289 -37.26 -37.61 -9.24
CA ASN A 289 -38.49 -38.23 -8.72
C ASN A 289 -39.43 -37.24 -8.00
N PHE A 290 -39.02 -35.98 -7.80
CA PHE A 290 -39.73 -34.95 -7.01
C PHE A 290 -40.16 -35.38 -5.60
N GLN A 291 -39.63 -36.49 -5.09
CA GLN A 291 -39.92 -36.98 -3.74
C GLN A 291 -39.17 -36.15 -2.71
N MET A 292 -39.91 -35.70 -1.68
CA MET A 292 -39.39 -34.93 -0.55
C MET A 292 -38.80 -35.87 0.50
N ASN A 293 -37.48 -35.94 0.59
CA ASN A 293 -36.84 -36.65 1.70
C ASN A 293 -36.60 -35.66 2.84
N ARG A 294 -37.28 -35.88 3.96
CA ARG A 294 -37.09 -35.11 5.20
C ARG A 294 -35.77 -35.58 5.83
N LYS A 295 -34.72 -34.78 5.73
CA LYS A 295 -33.49 -34.98 6.52
C LYS A 295 -33.54 -34.01 7.69
N GLU A 296 -33.64 -34.54 8.91
CA GLU A 296 -33.39 -33.77 10.11
C GLU A 296 -31.88 -33.45 10.16
N ALA A 297 -31.55 -32.17 10.35
CA ALA A 297 -30.18 -31.66 10.51
C ALA A 297 -29.91 -31.26 11.96
#